data_AF-A0A1V5P7K6-F1
#
_entry.id   AF-A0A1V5P7K6-F1
#
_cell.length_a   1.000
_cell.length_b   1.000
_cell.length_c   1.000
_cell.angle_alpha   90.00
_cell.angle_beta   90.00
_cell.angle_gamma   90.00
#
_symmetry.space_group_name_H-M   'P 1'
#
loop_
_entity.id
_entity.type
_entity.pdbx_description
1 polymer ?
#
loop_
_entity_poly.entity_id
_entity_poly.type
_entity_poly.pdbx_seq_one_letter_code
_entity_poly.pdbx_strand_id
1 'polypeptide(L)'
;MQCLAHFVLLGELQKIRPQPFAQLCQVLSLVHQNPREFLEVRRRALESLAYASVVELPALIQAAYAHPEEAMQISAVFAMGRSADPRWKDTVVRQLHHPSPAMRYEAARACGELVARDAVPDLVELVEDVDLEVQEAALWALGQIGGDLARLTLERYLKADSDALRSAANEALQELEFLHGNLETFFGPPEDFASESDVPWDLAKSQRRGRARTRGAAATLDSSEDDDDDDGEEAFFEDEDDFEDDFDDDDDEFEDDDDFDDEYDDDDDEVADD
;
A
#
# COMPACT_ATOMS: atom_id res chain seq x y z
N MET A 1 -11.45 0.26 10.67
CA MET A 1 -10.23 -0.40 11.21
C MET A 1 -9.02 -0.29 10.29
N GLN A 2 -9.15 -0.27 8.95
CA GLN A 2 -8.08 0.19 8.04
C GLN A 2 -7.48 1.55 8.49
N CYS A 3 -8.30 2.41 9.09
CA CYS A 3 -7.85 3.69 9.65
C CYS A 3 -6.77 3.53 10.74
N LEU A 4 -6.82 2.51 11.60
CA LEU A 4 -5.88 2.41 12.74
C LEU A 4 -4.48 1.96 12.28
N ALA A 5 -4.40 0.94 11.43
CA ALA A 5 -3.16 0.55 10.77
C ALA A 5 -2.59 1.69 9.92
N HIS A 6 -3.47 2.46 9.25
CA HIS A 6 -3.06 3.66 8.51
C HIS A 6 -2.43 4.72 9.43
N PHE A 7 -3.01 5.01 10.59
CA PHE A 7 -2.42 5.94 11.56
C PHE A 7 -1.07 5.46 12.11
N VAL A 8 -0.92 4.15 12.35
CA VAL A 8 0.37 3.58 12.75
C VAL A 8 1.42 3.79 11.64
N LEU A 9 1.08 3.48 10.39
CA LEU A 9 1.97 3.70 9.26
C LEU A 9 2.32 5.19 9.08
N LEU A 10 1.36 6.10 9.20
CA LEU A 10 1.61 7.54 9.14
C LEU A 10 2.57 8.02 10.24
N GLY A 11 2.49 7.43 11.43
CA GLY A 11 3.40 7.73 12.53
C GLY A 11 4.83 7.28 12.27
N GLU A 12 5.03 6.06 11.76
CA GLU A 12 6.36 5.59 11.31
C GLU A 12 6.93 6.45 10.18
N LEU A 13 6.07 6.90 9.25
CA LEU A 13 6.44 7.83 8.18
C LEU A 13 6.67 9.28 8.67
N GLN A 14 6.69 9.52 10.00
CA GLN A 14 6.88 10.83 10.64
C GLN A 14 5.86 11.89 10.21
N LYS A 15 4.70 11.46 9.72
CA LYS A 15 3.59 12.34 9.35
C LYS A 15 2.71 12.69 10.56
N ILE A 16 2.95 12.05 11.70
CA ILE A 16 2.30 12.33 12.99
C ILE A 16 3.39 12.71 14.00
N ARG A 17 3.03 13.56 14.98
CA ARG A 17 3.92 13.93 16.08
C ARG A 17 4.43 12.66 16.81
N PRO A 18 5.72 12.59 17.19
CA PRO A 18 6.31 11.40 17.79
C PRO A 18 5.65 10.92 19.09
N GLN A 19 5.17 11.84 19.94
CA GLN A 19 4.53 11.49 21.21
C GLN A 19 3.20 10.74 21.02
N PRO A 20 2.22 11.26 20.24
CA PRO A 20 1.00 10.51 19.91
C PRO A 20 1.26 9.13 19.29
N PHE A 21 2.28 9.02 18.44
CA PHE A 21 2.65 7.74 17.84
C PHE A 21 3.16 6.72 18.86
N ALA A 22 4.06 7.14 19.76
CA ALA A 22 4.56 6.28 20.83
C ALA A 22 3.43 5.83 21.78
N GLN A 23 2.50 6.74 22.11
CA GLN A 23 1.33 6.42 22.92
C GLN A 23 0.42 5.40 22.23
N LEU A 24 0.16 5.56 20.93
CA LEU A 24 -0.62 4.62 20.15
C LEU A 24 -0.01 3.22 20.18
N CYS A 25 1.30 3.09 19.94
CA CYS A 25 2.00 1.81 19.99
C CYS A 25 1.92 1.17 21.39
N GLN A 26 2.05 1.97 22.45
CA GLN A 26 1.90 1.49 23.83
C GLN A 26 0.49 0.95 24.11
N VAL A 27 -0.55 1.69 23.70
CA VAL A 27 -1.94 1.27 23.89
C VAL A 27 -2.23 -0.02 23.13
N LEU A 28 -1.80 -0.12 21.87
CA LEU A 28 -1.98 -1.33 21.07
C LEU A 28 -1.28 -2.54 21.69
N SER A 29 -0.08 -2.34 22.24
CA SER A 29 0.67 -3.40 22.92
C SER A 29 -0.06 -3.89 24.18
N LEU A 30 -0.65 -2.98 24.95
CA LEU A 30 -1.47 -3.31 26.12
C LEU A 30 -2.75 -4.06 25.73
N VAL A 31 -3.45 -3.61 24.69
CA VAL A 31 -4.68 -4.23 24.19
C VAL A 31 -4.40 -5.65 23.71
N HIS A 32 -3.34 -5.87 22.93
CA HIS A 32 -2.97 -7.20 22.45
C HIS A 32 -2.70 -8.20 23.60
N GLN A 33 -2.04 -7.74 24.66
CA GLN A 33 -1.65 -8.57 25.80
C GLN A 33 -2.78 -8.77 26.83
N ASN A 34 -3.88 -8.02 26.76
CA ASN A 34 -4.98 -8.11 27.71
C ASN A 34 -5.84 -9.37 27.43
N PRO A 35 -5.84 -10.40 28.31
CA PRO A 35 -6.60 -11.62 28.08
C PRO A 35 -8.12 -11.44 28.24
N ARG A 36 -8.58 -10.28 28.76
CA ARG A 36 -10.01 -9.97 28.88
C ARG A 36 -10.61 -9.41 27.60
N GLU A 37 -9.77 -8.95 26.67
CA GLU A 37 -10.24 -8.47 25.37
C GLU A 37 -10.63 -9.63 24.47
N PHE A 38 -11.60 -9.39 23.60
CA PHE A 38 -11.97 -10.33 22.55
C PHE A 38 -10.76 -10.67 21.67
N LEU A 39 -10.67 -11.93 21.23
CA LEU A 39 -9.57 -12.40 20.41
C LEU A 39 -9.37 -11.53 19.17
N GLU A 40 -10.46 -11.13 18.52
CA GLU A 40 -10.42 -10.27 17.33
C GLU A 40 -9.76 -8.92 17.62
N VAL A 41 -10.08 -8.27 18.74
CA VAL A 41 -9.47 -6.99 19.12
C VAL A 41 -7.96 -7.15 19.33
N ARG A 42 -7.55 -8.25 20.00
CA ARG A 42 -6.14 -8.56 20.24
C ARG A 42 -5.37 -8.83 18.95
N ARG A 43 -6.01 -9.51 17.99
CA ARG A 43 -5.46 -9.78 16.65
C ARG A 43 -5.24 -8.48 15.88
N ARG A 44 -6.26 -7.63 15.81
CA ARG A 44 -6.18 -6.34 15.11
C ARG A 44 -5.16 -5.40 15.72
N ALA A 45 -4.97 -5.45 17.03
CA ALA A 45 -3.92 -4.69 17.70
C ALA A 45 -2.52 -5.14 17.24
N LEU A 46 -2.28 -6.45 17.14
CA LEU A 46 -1.01 -7.00 16.62
C LEU A 46 -0.78 -6.64 15.15
N GLU A 47 -1.80 -6.81 14.31
CA GLU A 47 -1.73 -6.46 12.88
C GLU A 47 -1.42 -4.97 12.68
N SER A 48 -2.00 -4.11 13.52
CA SER A 48 -1.70 -2.68 13.51
C SER A 48 -0.25 -2.39 13.94
N LEU A 49 0.22 -3.04 15.02
CA LEU A 49 1.60 -2.92 15.49
C LEU A 49 2.64 -3.42 14.48
N ALA A 50 2.26 -4.30 13.56
CA ALA A 50 3.17 -4.85 12.57
C ALA A 50 3.70 -3.79 11.58
N TYR A 51 2.99 -2.67 11.44
CA TYR A 51 3.45 -1.52 10.66
C TYR A 51 4.45 -0.64 11.42
N ALA A 52 4.61 -0.84 12.73
CA ALA A 52 5.49 -0.06 13.58
C ALA A 52 6.79 -0.78 13.92
N SER A 53 7.87 -0.03 14.03
CA SER A 53 9.20 -0.53 14.39
C SER A 53 9.36 -0.60 15.92
N VAL A 54 8.47 -1.34 16.59
CA VAL A 54 8.45 -1.46 18.06
C VAL A 54 9.43 -2.56 18.51
N VAL A 55 10.25 -2.27 19.53
CA VAL A 55 11.30 -3.18 20.01
C VAL A 55 10.75 -4.52 20.48
N GLU A 56 9.56 -4.51 21.09
CA GLU A 56 8.89 -5.70 21.62
C GLU A 56 8.18 -6.53 20.53
N LEU A 57 8.01 -5.99 19.30
CA LEU A 57 7.20 -6.61 18.25
C LEU A 57 7.61 -8.07 17.96
N PRO A 58 8.90 -8.44 17.82
CA PRO A 58 9.26 -9.83 17.56
C PRO A 58 8.81 -10.80 18.66
N ALA A 59 8.82 -10.37 19.92
CA ALA A 59 8.36 -11.19 21.04
C ALA A 59 6.83 -11.35 21.03
N LEU A 60 6.10 -10.27 20.68
CA LEU A 60 4.64 -10.31 20.53
C LEU A 60 4.22 -11.24 19.38
N ILE A 61 4.89 -11.15 18.22
CA ILE A 61 4.67 -12.03 17.08
C ILE A 61 4.92 -13.49 17.48
N GLN A 62 6.04 -13.77 18.16
CA GLN A 62 6.37 -15.13 18.59
C GLN A 62 5.33 -15.72 19.56
N ALA A 63 4.82 -14.89 20.49
CA ALA A 63 3.78 -15.29 21.43
C ALA A 63 2.43 -15.53 20.72
N ALA A 64 2.07 -14.66 19.78
CA ALA A 64 0.86 -14.82 18.97
C ALA A 64 0.90 -16.07 18.09
N TYR A 65 2.06 -16.40 17.51
CA TYR A 65 2.24 -17.61 16.72
C TYR A 65 2.16 -18.90 17.56
N ALA A 66 2.49 -18.84 18.86
CA ALA A 66 2.34 -19.96 19.79
C ALA A 66 0.92 -20.10 20.37
N HIS A 67 -0.01 -19.22 19.99
CA HIS A 67 -1.37 -19.21 20.53
C HIS A 67 -2.18 -20.42 20.03
N PRO A 68 -3.07 -21.01 20.85
CA PRO A 68 -3.86 -22.19 20.44
C PRO A 68 -4.82 -21.92 19.28
N GLU A 69 -5.36 -20.71 19.19
CA GLU A 69 -6.30 -20.34 18.13
C GLU A 69 -5.59 -19.99 16.81
N GLU A 70 -5.93 -20.71 15.74
CA GLU A 70 -5.37 -20.52 14.38
C GLU A 70 -5.53 -19.08 13.90
N ALA A 71 -6.68 -18.46 14.20
CA ALA A 71 -6.94 -17.05 14.01
C ALA A 71 -5.77 -16.15 14.46
N MET A 72 -5.27 -16.33 15.69
CA MET A 72 -4.16 -15.53 16.20
C MET A 72 -2.84 -15.89 15.51
N GLN A 73 -2.64 -17.16 15.15
CA GLN A 73 -1.46 -17.60 14.41
C GLN A 73 -1.40 -16.94 13.02
N ILE A 74 -2.53 -16.82 12.32
CA ILE A 74 -2.64 -16.11 11.04
C ILE A 74 -2.23 -14.65 11.21
N SER A 75 -2.75 -13.95 12.23
CA SER A 75 -2.34 -12.56 12.53
C SER A 75 -0.86 -12.45 12.91
N ALA A 76 -0.25 -13.51 13.44
CA ALA A 76 1.18 -13.55 13.67
C ALA A 76 1.96 -13.67 12.35
N VAL A 77 1.54 -14.54 11.42
CA VAL A 77 2.16 -14.67 10.08
C VAL A 77 2.01 -13.38 9.27
N PHE A 78 0.85 -12.72 9.37
CA PHE A 78 0.66 -11.34 8.86
C PHE A 78 1.73 -10.41 9.39
N ALA A 79 1.92 -10.39 10.70
CA ALA A 79 2.86 -9.49 11.33
C ALA A 79 4.32 -9.85 10.99
N MET A 80 4.62 -11.13 10.78
CA MET A 80 5.93 -11.58 10.30
C MET A 80 6.26 -10.96 8.93
N GLY A 81 5.33 -11.04 7.97
CA GLY A 81 5.47 -10.43 6.64
C GLY A 81 5.71 -8.93 6.73
N ARG A 82 4.79 -8.22 7.41
CA ARG A 82 4.81 -6.75 7.52
C ARG A 82 6.00 -6.19 8.27
N SER A 83 6.53 -6.94 9.25
CA SER A 83 7.73 -6.52 10.00
C SER A 83 8.99 -6.42 9.14
N ALA A 84 8.98 -7.02 7.93
CA ALA A 84 10.13 -7.15 7.04
C ALA A 84 11.38 -7.78 7.70
N ASP A 85 11.22 -8.49 8.83
CA ASP A 85 12.32 -9.11 9.56
C ASP A 85 12.67 -10.50 8.97
N PRO A 86 13.87 -10.68 8.41
CA PRO A 86 14.25 -11.91 7.72
C PRO A 86 14.28 -13.15 8.63
N ARG A 87 14.27 -12.99 9.96
CA ARG A 87 14.22 -14.15 10.90
C ARG A 87 12.97 -15.01 10.70
N TRP A 88 11.91 -14.45 10.11
CA TRP A 88 10.65 -15.16 9.95
C TRP A 88 10.55 -16.00 8.69
N LYS A 89 11.49 -15.86 7.73
CA LYS A 89 11.43 -16.53 6.43
C LYS A 89 11.19 -18.04 6.55
N ASP A 90 12.00 -18.74 7.34
CA ASP A 90 11.86 -20.20 7.54
C ASP A 90 10.53 -20.59 8.19
N THR A 91 9.95 -19.71 9.00
CA THR A 91 8.65 -19.97 9.64
C THR A 91 7.51 -19.78 8.65
N VAL A 92 7.54 -18.69 7.89
CA VAL A 92 6.52 -18.38 6.89
C VAL A 92 6.53 -19.40 5.75
N VAL A 93 7.71 -19.79 5.24
CA VAL A 93 7.85 -20.80 4.18
C VAL A 93 7.22 -22.14 4.59
N ARG A 94 7.38 -22.56 5.85
CA ARG A 94 6.72 -23.79 6.34
C ARG A 94 5.20 -23.70 6.32
N GLN A 95 4.62 -22.50 6.47
CA GLN A 95 3.17 -22.30 6.48
C GLN A 95 2.53 -22.32 5.09
N LEU A 96 3.32 -22.30 4.02
CA LEU A 96 2.84 -22.52 2.66
C LEU A 96 2.19 -23.91 2.49
N HIS A 97 2.56 -24.87 3.32
CA HIS A 97 2.05 -26.25 3.30
C HIS A 97 0.96 -26.51 4.36
N HIS A 98 0.39 -25.46 4.96
CA HIS A 98 -0.59 -25.60 6.03
C HIS A 98 -1.95 -26.13 5.52
N PRO A 99 -2.68 -26.97 6.27
CA PRO A 99 -3.98 -27.49 5.82
C PRO A 99 -5.05 -26.40 5.62
N SER A 100 -5.02 -25.34 6.43
CA SER A 100 -5.95 -24.21 6.32
C SER A 100 -5.59 -23.30 5.14
N PRO A 101 -6.51 -23.05 4.19
CA PRO A 101 -6.29 -22.13 3.07
C PRO A 101 -5.96 -20.70 3.53
N ALA A 102 -6.61 -20.22 4.61
CA ALA A 102 -6.37 -18.89 5.15
C ALA A 102 -4.92 -18.71 5.64
N MET A 103 -4.32 -19.77 6.20
CA MET A 103 -2.91 -19.77 6.60
C MET A 103 -1.98 -19.80 5.38
N ARG A 104 -2.29 -20.60 4.34
CA ARG A 104 -1.48 -20.64 3.11
C ARG A 104 -1.49 -19.32 2.38
N TYR A 105 -2.67 -18.69 2.26
CA TYR A 105 -2.84 -17.35 1.73
C TYR A 105 -1.94 -16.34 2.45
N GLU A 106 -2.03 -16.32 3.79
CA GLU A 106 -1.26 -15.39 4.62
C GLU A 106 0.25 -15.65 4.52
N ALA A 107 0.65 -16.92 4.48
CA ALA A 107 2.04 -17.32 4.30
C ALA A 107 2.59 -16.91 2.94
N ALA A 108 1.82 -17.10 1.86
CA ALA A 108 2.22 -16.69 0.51
C ALA A 108 2.46 -15.18 0.47
N ARG A 109 1.53 -14.39 1.02
CA ARG A 109 1.69 -12.93 1.11
C ARG A 109 2.92 -12.53 1.93
N ALA A 110 3.09 -13.11 3.12
CA ALA A 110 4.24 -12.81 3.96
C ALA A 110 5.59 -13.22 3.31
N CYS A 111 5.63 -14.29 2.51
CA CYS A 111 6.81 -14.66 1.71
C CYS A 111 7.16 -13.59 0.68
N GLY A 112 6.15 -13.00 0.02
CA GLY A 112 6.32 -11.87 -0.90
C GLY A 112 6.91 -10.64 -0.19
N GLU A 113 6.32 -10.23 0.93
CA GLU A 113 6.76 -9.08 1.73
C GLU A 113 8.18 -9.24 2.28
N LEU A 114 8.56 -10.46 2.68
CA LEU A 114 9.91 -10.77 3.16
C LEU A 114 10.93 -11.00 2.04
N VAL A 115 10.50 -11.00 0.78
CA VAL A 115 11.32 -11.37 -0.38
C VAL A 115 12.04 -12.71 -0.12
N ALA A 116 11.26 -13.74 0.24
CA ALA A 116 11.75 -15.07 0.60
C ALA A 116 12.08 -15.87 -0.67
N ARG A 117 13.27 -15.68 -1.24
CA ARG A 117 13.69 -16.34 -2.49
C ARG A 117 13.62 -17.86 -2.45
N ASP A 118 13.90 -18.46 -1.30
CA ASP A 118 13.87 -19.92 -1.13
C ASP A 118 12.43 -20.48 -1.16
N ALA A 119 11.41 -19.61 -1.04
CA ALA A 119 9.99 -19.96 -1.13
C ALA A 119 9.48 -20.13 -2.56
N VAL A 120 10.25 -19.69 -3.57
CA VAL A 120 9.77 -19.66 -4.97
C VAL A 120 9.28 -21.03 -5.46
N PRO A 121 9.97 -22.17 -5.22
CA PRO A 121 9.45 -23.47 -5.62
C PRO A 121 8.10 -23.81 -4.98
N ASP A 122 7.94 -23.56 -3.68
CA ASP A 122 6.69 -23.81 -2.95
C ASP A 122 5.56 -22.89 -3.45
N LEU A 123 5.88 -21.62 -3.74
CA LEU A 123 4.92 -20.67 -4.30
C LEU A 123 4.46 -21.06 -5.70
N VAL A 124 5.35 -21.64 -6.53
CA VAL A 124 4.97 -22.15 -7.86
C VAL A 124 3.97 -23.30 -7.74
N GLU A 125 4.10 -24.17 -6.74
CA GLU A 125 3.11 -25.22 -6.45
C GLU A 125 1.78 -24.61 -5.99
N LEU A 126 1.80 -23.57 -5.16
CA LEU A 126 0.60 -22.88 -4.66
C LEU A 126 -0.21 -22.15 -5.74
N VAL A 127 0.37 -21.84 -6.90
CA VAL A 127 -0.41 -21.29 -8.02
C VAL A 127 -1.43 -22.32 -8.55
N GLU A 128 -1.26 -23.60 -8.22
CA GLU A 128 -2.18 -24.69 -8.57
C GLU A 128 -3.05 -25.12 -7.36
N ASP A 129 -3.14 -24.30 -6.29
CA ASP A 129 -3.96 -24.58 -5.10
C ASP A 129 -5.44 -24.75 -5.43
N VAL A 130 -6.23 -25.36 -4.55
CA VAL A 130 -7.69 -25.48 -4.74
C VAL A 130 -8.42 -24.16 -4.51
N ASP A 131 -7.83 -23.28 -3.72
CA ASP A 131 -8.40 -22.00 -3.32
C ASP A 131 -7.88 -20.86 -4.19
N LEU A 132 -8.79 -20.11 -4.81
CA LEU A 132 -8.45 -19.04 -5.75
C LEU A 132 -7.69 -17.89 -5.09
N GLU A 133 -8.02 -17.53 -3.85
CA GLU A 133 -7.33 -16.45 -3.13
C GLU A 133 -5.88 -16.84 -2.85
N VAL A 134 -5.63 -18.12 -2.54
CA VAL A 134 -4.28 -18.66 -2.35
C VAL A 134 -3.49 -18.61 -3.67
N GLN A 135 -4.10 -18.97 -4.79
CA GLN A 135 -3.46 -18.89 -6.11
C GLN A 135 -3.05 -17.44 -6.44
N GLU A 136 -3.95 -16.47 -6.22
CA GLU A 136 -3.69 -15.05 -6.45
C GLU A 136 -2.58 -14.53 -5.54
N ALA A 137 -2.59 -14.89 -4.25
CA ALA A 137 -1.53 -14.53 -3.32
C ALA A 137 -0.17 -15.11 -3.72
N ALA A 138 -0.13 -16.34 -4.24
CA ALA A 138 1.09 -16.96 -4.74
C ALA A 138 1.63 -16.23 -5.98
N LEU A 139 0.77 -15.89 -6.95
CA LEU A 139 1.16 -15.08 -8.12
C LEU A 139 1.72 -13.72 -7.69
N TRP A 140 1.02 -13.02 -6.80
CA TRP A 140 1.48 -11.74 -6.26
C TRP A 140 2.86 -11.88 -5.59
N ALA A 141 3.04 -12.88 -4.74
CA ALA A 141 4.30 -13.11 -4.03
C ALA A 141 5.46 -13.42 -5.00
N LEU A 142 5.21 -14.19 -6.06
CA LEU A 142 6.20 -14.43 -7.13
C LEU A 142 6.61 -13.13 -7.82
N GLY A 143 5.67 -12.20 -8.05
CA GLY A 143 5.95 -10.88 -8.59
C GLY A 143 6.87 -10.05 -7.69
N GLN A 144 6.59 -10.05 -6.38
CA GLN A 144 7.40 -9.33 -5.38
C GLN A 144 8.82 -9.92 -5.25
N ILE A 145 8.94 -11.25 -5.23
CA ILE A 145 10.22 -11.93 -5.02
C ILE A 145 11.12 -11.86 -6.26
N GLY A 146 10.53 -12.03 -7.44
CA GLY A 146 11.23 -12.04 -8.72
C GLY A 146 12.09 -13.29 -8.96
N GLY A 147 12.93 -13.20 -10.00
CA GLY A 147 13.77 -14.30 -10.48
C GLY A 147 13.19 -15.06 -11.67
N ASP A 148 14.05 -15.84 -12.34
CA ASP A 148 13.72 -16.47 -13.62
C ASP A 148 12.55 -17.45 -13.52
N LEU A 149 12.52 -18.26 -12.46
CA LEU A 149 11.44 -19.23 -12.23
C LEU A 149 10.10 -18.53 -11.93
N ALA A 150 10.12 -17.43 -11.17
CA ALA A 150 8.93 -16.62 -10.93
C ALA A 150 8.41 -16.02 -12.24
N ARG A 151 9.29 -15.37 -13.03
CA ARG A 151 8.94 -14.80 -14.35
C ARG A 151 8.31 -15.85 -15.28
N LEU A 152 8.97 -17.00 -15.45
CA LEU A 152 8.46 -18.07 -16.31
C LEU A 152 7.08 -18.57 -15.86
N THR A 153 6.85 -18.63 -14.55
CA THR A 153 5.57 -19.05 -13.99
C THR A 153 4.48 -18.01 -14.26
N LEU A 154 4.77 -16.72 -14.05
CA LEU A 154 3.82 -15.63 -14.33
C LEU A 154 3.46 -15.57 -15.82
N GLU A 155 4.46 -15.68 -16.72
CA GLU A 155 4.25 -15.70 -18.17
C GLU A 155 3.35 -16.87 -18.63
N ARG A 156 3.45 -18.03 -17.97
CA ARG A 156 2.56 -19.17 -18.21
C ARG A 156 1.10 -18.82 -17.86
N TYR A 157 0.88 -18.13 -16.75
CA TYR A 157 -0.46 -17.78 -16.26
C TYR A 157 -1.10 -16.60 -17.01
N LEU A 158 -0.36 -15.85 -17.83
CA LEU A 158 -0.95 -14.91 -18.80
C LEU A 158 -1.87 -15.58 -19.84
N LYS A 159 -1.79 -16.90 -19.98
CA LYS A 159 -2.63 -17.71 -20.87
C LYS A 159 -3.61 -18.59 -20.11
N ALA A 160 -3.79 -18.37 -18.81
CA ALA A 160 -4.74 -19.13 -18.01
C ALA A 160 -6.19 -18.88 -18.50
N ASP A 161 -7.03 -19.91 -18.38
CA ASP A 161 -8.44 -19.84 -18.75
C ASP A 161 -9.23 -18.92 -17.80
N SER A 162 -8.82 -18.86 -16.52
CA SER A 162 -9.39 -17.95 -15.53
C SER A 162 -8.94 -16.51 -15.78
N ASP A 163 -9.91 -15.60 -15.98
CA ASP A 163 -9.65 -14.18 -16.15
C ASP A 163 -9.01 -13.55 -14.91
N ALA A 164 -9.41 -13.99 -13.71
CA ALA A 164 -8.86 -13.53 -12.44
C ALA A 164 -7.36 -13.84 -12.34
N LEU A 165 -6.97 -15.11 -12.59
CA LEU A 165 -5.58 -15.53 -12.58
C LEU A 165 -4.75 -14.86 -13.67
N ARG A 166 -5.35 -14.62 -14.83
CA ARG A 166 -4.69 -13.89 -15.92
C ARG A 166 -4.38 -12.45 -15.52
N SER A 167 -5.33 -11.76 -14.87
CA SER A 167 -5.12 -10.40 -14.35
C SER A 167 -4.05 -10.39 -13.27
N ALA A 168 -4.16 -11.29 -12.29
CA ALA A 168 -3.20 -11.40 -11.19
C ALA A 168 -1.77 -11.68 -11.70
N ALA A 169 -1.61 -12.57 -12.70
CA ALA A 169 -0.31 -12.84 -13.30
C ALA A 169 0.25 -11.64 -14.07
N ASN A 170 -0.60 -10.89 -14.77
CA ASN A 170 -0.21 -9.69 -15.48
C ASN A 170 0.24 -8.57 -14.54
N GLU A 171 -0.50 -8.33 -13.46
CA GLU A 171 -0.14 -7.37 -12.41
C GLU A 171 1.16 -7.77 -11.70
N ALA A 172 1.29 -9.04 -11.33
CA ALA A 172 2.51 -9.56 -10.71
C ALA A 172 3.73 -9.45 -11.65
N LEU A 173 3.55 -9.64 -12.96
CA LEU A 173 4.65 -9.49 -13.93
C LEU A 173 5.07 -8.03 -14.08
N GLN A 174 4.12 -7.10 -14.10
CA GLN A 174 4.41 -5.67 -14.09
C GLN A 174 5.21 -5.27 -12.85
N GLU A 175 4.83 -5.77 -11.67
CA GLU A 175 5.61 -5.49 -10.46
C GLU A 175 6.97 -6.16 -10.45
N LEU A 176 7.08 -7.37 -11.00
CA LEU A 176 8.38 -8.01 -11.18
C LEU A 176 9.28 -7.16 -12.08
N GLU A 177 8.75 -6.62 -13.18
CA GLU A 177 9.48 -5.75 -14.11
C GLU A 177 9.82 -4.40 -13.49
N PHE A 178 8.94 -3.83 -12.69
CA PHE A 178 9.20 -2.58 -11.97
C PHE A 178 10.29 -2.74 -10.91
N LEU A 179 10.23 -3.79 -10.10
CA LEU A 179 11.14 -4.03 -8.98
C LEU A 179 12.48 -4.65 -9.41
N HIS A 180 12.46 -5.53 -10.41
CA HIS A 180 13.61 -6.37 -10.80
C HIS A 180 14.00 -6.26 -12.27
N GLY A 181 13.29 -5.45 -13.06
CA GLY A 181 13.61 -5.21 -14.46
C GLY A 181 14.93 -4.46 -14.66
N ASN A 182 15.50 -4.57 -15.86
CA ASN A 182 16.65 -3.76 -16.23
C ASN A 182 16.17 -2.35 -16.59
N LEU A 183 16.66 -1.33 -15.87
CA LEU A 183 16.39 0.09 -16.11
C LEU A 183 16.62 0.51 -17.57
N GLU A 184 17.56 -0.12 -18.27
CA GLU A 184 17.82 0.12 -19.70
C GLU A 184 16.61 -0.23 -20.60
N THR A 185 15.73 -1.10 -20.12
CA THR A 185 14.49 -1.47 -20.83
C THR A 185 13.47 -0.33 -20.77
N PHE A 186 13.54 0.51 -19.74
CA PHE A 186 12.62 1.63 -19.51
C PHE A 186 13.17 2.97 -20.01
N PHE A 187 14.47 3.20 -19.86
CA PHE A 187 15.14 4.45 -20.22
C PHE A 187 15.96 4.36 -21.53
N GLY A 188 16.00 3.18 -22.16
CA GLY A 188 16.94 2.87 -23.24
C GLY A 188 18.35 2.60 -22.70
N PRO A 189 19.30 2.14 -23.55
CA PRO A 189 20.71 2.36 -23.23
C PRO A 189 20.89 3.85 -22.94
N PRO A 190 21.80 4.27 -22.04
CA PRO A 190 22.06 5.69 -21.84
C PRO A 190 22.46 6.30 -23.18
N GLU A 191 21.49 6.85 -23.90
CA GLU A 191 21.76 7.73 -25.02
C GLU A 191 22.55 8.87 -24.41
N ASP A 192 23.67 9.20 -25.03
CA ASP A 192 24.55 10.29 -24.63
C ASP A 192 23.70 11.52 -24.31
N PHE A 193 23.37 11.73 -23.03
CA PHE A 193 22.94 13.01 -22.50
C PHE A 193 24.17 13.93 -22.52
N ALA A 194 24.74 14.15 -23.70
CA ALA A 194 25.50 15.34 -23.99
C ALA A 194 24.47 16.48 -24.08
N SER A 195 23.85 16.81 -22.94
CA SER A 195 23.10 18.05 -22.85
C SER A 195 24.09 19.19 -23.03
N GLU A 196 23.65 20.28 -23.67
CA GLU A 196 24.43 21.52 -23.85
C GLU A 196 24.97 22.14 -22.53
N SER A 197 24.70 21.52 -21.38
CA SER A 197 25.26 21.84 -20.05
C SER A 197 26.69 21.36 -19.82
N ASP A 198 27.24 20.49 -20.67
CA ASP A 198 28.65 20.07 -20.56
C ASP A 198 29.64 21.09 -21.14
N VAL A 199 29.13 22.24 -21.60
CA VAL A 199 29.96 23.38 -21.93
C VAL A 199 30.28 24.13 -20.63
N PRO A 200 31.55 24.23 -20.20
CA PRO A 200 31.93 25.04 -19.05
C PRO A 200 31.31 26.44 -19.16
N TRP A 201 30.71 26.92 -18.07
CA TRP A 201 29.98 28.20 -18.00
C TRP A 201 30.78 29.42 -18.52
N ASP A 202 32.11 29.27 -18.61
CA ASP A 202 33.07 30.23 -19.14
C ASP A 202 32.96 30.48 -20.65
N LEU A 203 32.47 29.50 -21.43
CA LEU A 203 32.42 29.59 -22.89
C LEU A 203 31.09 30.16 -23.43
N ALA A 204 30.01 30.12 -22.65
CA ALA A 204 28.69 30.61 -23.03
C ALA A 204 28.61 32.15 -23.17
N LYS A 205 29.57 32.89 -22.60
CA LYS A 205 29.59 34.37 -22.64
C LYS A 205 30.25 34.95 -23.90
N SER A 206 30.97 34.15 -24.69
CA SER A 206 31.69 34.68 -25.87
C SER A 206 30.85 34.72 -27.15
N GLN A 207 29.81 33.89 -27.26
CA GLN A 207 29.00 33.82 -28.49
C GLN A 207 27.86 34.85 -28.56
N ARG A 208 27.46 35.48 -27.45
CA ARG A 208 26.41 36.52 -27.45
C ARG A 208 26.89 37.91 -27.92
N ARG A 209 28.19 38.11 -28.19
CA ARG A 209 28.74 39.40 -28.65
C ARG A 209 29.07 39.48 -30.15
N GLY A 210 28.84 38.41 -30.91
CA GLY A 210 29.35 38.28 -32.28
C GLY A 210 28.34 38.38 -33.42
N ARG A 211 27.09 38.79 -33.20
CA ARG A 211 26.07 38.78 -34.27
C ARG A 211 25.28 40.08 -34.34
N ALA A 212 26.00 41.18 -34.54
CA ALA A 212 25.46 42.41 -35.09
C ALA A 212 26.27 42.80 -36.33
N ARG A 213 25.54 43.08 -37.42
CA ARG A 213 25.93 43.73 -38.69
C ARG A 213 26.40 42.81 -39.84
N THR A 214 25.46 42.54 -40.76
CA THR A 214 25.39 43.05 -42.17
C THR A 214 24.15 42.43 -42.85
N ARG A 215 23.03 43.16 -43.01
CA ARG A 215 22.59 44.04 -44.13
C ARG A 215 22.28 43.33 -45.47
N GLY A 216 21.03 43.50 -45.95
CA GLY A 216 20.61 43.49 -47.37
C GLY A 216 19.41 42.57 -47.68
N ALA A 217 18.16 43.05 -47.56
CA ALA A 217 17.27 43.51 -48.66
C ALA A 217 16.38 42.36 -49.23
N ALA A 218 15.07 42.46 -49.50
CA ALA A 218 14.15 43.59 -49.72
C ALA A 218 12.66 43.14 -49.60
N ALA A 219 11.79 44.11 -49.26
CA ALA A 219 10.39 44.39 -49.67
C ALA A 219 9.30 43.29 -49.54
N THR A 220 8.08 43.55 -49.04
CA THR A 220 7.10 44.63 -49.31
C THR A 220 6.10 44.81 -48.13
N LEU A 221 5.85 46.04 -47.65
CA LEU A 221 4.56 46.82 -47.64
C LEU A 221 3.35 46.11 -47.01
N ASP A 222 2.60 46.65 -46.04
CA ASP A 222 1.81 47.90 -46.08
C ASP A 222 1.16 48.21 -44.69
N SER A 223 1.07 49.53 -44.34
CA SER A 223 0.22 50.33 -43.40
C SER A 223 -0.34 49.75 -42.07
N SER A 224 -0.55 50.48 -40.96
CA SER A 224 -0.55 51.92 -40.55
C SER A 224 -0.49 51.95 -39.00
N GLU A 225 0.47 52.60 -38.36
CA GLU A 225 0.35 53.90 -37.64
C GLU A 225 -0.85 54.02 -36.67
N ASP A 226 -0.57 54.03 -35.36
CA ASP A 226 -0.93 55.11 -34.44
C ASP A 226 -0.17 54.96 -33.10
N ASP A 227 0.43 56.08 -32.69
CA ASP A 227 1.20 56.33 -31.46
C ASP A 227 0.28 56.38 -30.22
N ASP A 228 0.83 56.09 -29.03
CA ASP A 228 0.72 56.96 -27.85
C ASP A 228 1.50 56.35 -26.66
N ASP A 229 2.46 57.14 -26.17
CA ASP A 229 3.16 56.99 -24.90
C ASP A 229 2.19 57.19 -23.72
N ASP A 230 2.26 56.40 -22.65
CA ASP A 230 2.08 56.96 -21.30
C ASP A 230 2.72 56.10 -20.21
N ASP A 231 3.56 56.76 -19.42
CA ASP A 231 4.20 56.28 -18.21
C ASP A 231 3.18 56.26 -17.05
N GLY A 232 3.23 55.25 -16.18
CA GLY A 232 2.35 55.22 -15.01
C GLY A 232 2.75 54.18 -13.99
N GLU A 233 3.68 54.55 -13.12
CA GLU A 233 3.91 53.87 -11.84
C GLU A 233 2.65 53.85 -10.97
N GLU A 234 2.52 52.81 -10.14
CA GLU A 234 2.36 52.88 -8.68
C GLU A 234 1.59 51.67 -8.14
N ALA A 235 2.07 51.21 -6.99
CA ALA A 235 1.59 50.07 -6.23
C ALA A 235 0.37 50.41 -5.37
N PHE A 236 -0.48 49.42 -5.06
CA PHE A 236 -1.19 49.32 -3.77
C PHE A 236 -1.83 47.90 -3.64
N PHE A 237 -1.49 47.09 -2.62
CA PHE A 237 -2.29 46.78 -1.38
C PHE A 237 -3.75 46.37 -1.69
N GLU A 238 -4.43 45.39 -1.11
CA GLU A 238 -4.48 44.65 0.17
C GLU A 238 -5.42 43.44 -0.11
N ASP A 239 -5.15 42.23 0.38
CA ASP A 239 -5.73 41.56 1.57
C ASP A 239 -7.25 41.26 1.53
N GLU A 240 -7.63 40.23 2.30
CA GLU A 240 -8.98 39.70 2.64
C GLU A 240 -9.45 38.56 1.73
N ASP A 241 -9.34 37.30 2.19
CA ASP A 241 -10.24 36.61 3.14
C ASP A 241 -11.57 36.25 2.47
N ASP A 242 -11.82 34.95 2.26
CA ASP A 242 -13.14 34.35 2.46
C ASP A 242 -13.01 32.83 2.62
N PHE A 243 -13.14 32.44 3.88
CA PHE A 243 -13.29 31.09 4.39
C PHE A 243 -14.78 30.95 4.68
N GLU A 244 -15.52 30.20 3.87
CA GLU A 244 -16.91 29.85 4.18
C GLU A 244 -16.99 28.35 4.48
N ASP A 245 -17.22 28.10 5.77
CA ASP A 245 -17.68 26.85 6.38
C ASP A 245 -19.14 26.60 5.96
N ASP A 246 -19.42 25.50 5.26
CA ASP A 246 -20.77 24.93 5.18
C ASP A 246 -20.83 23.68 6.06
N PHE A 247 -21.25 23.92 7.30
CA PHE A 247 -21.71 22.94 8.28
C PHE A 247 -23.24 22.94 8.20
N ASP A 248 -23.82 21.93 7.55
CA ASP A 248 -25.26 21.67 7.64
C ASP A 248 -25.49 20.52 8.63
N ASP A 249 -25.86 20.92 9.85
CA ASP A 249 -26.55 20.11 10.85
C ASP A 249 -28.02 19.96 10.41
N ASP A 250 -28.44 18.75 10.05
CA ASP A 250 -29.85 18.36 10.08
C ASP A 250 -30.03 17.29 11.17
N ASP A 251 -30.43 17.78 12.34
CA ASP A 251 -31.09 17.05 13.41
C ASP A 251 -32.50 16.64 12.94
N ASP A 252 -32.75 15.35 12.76
CA ASP A 252 -34.12 14.82 12.71
C ASP A 252 -34.34 13.84 13.88
N GLU A 253 -35.17 14.31 14.80
CA GLU A 253 -35.77 13.63 15.93
C GLU A 253 -36.44 12.31 15.51
N PHE A 254 -36.10 11.19 16.17
CA PHE A 254 -36.98 10.03 16.22
C PHE A 254 -37.53 9.92 17.64
N GLU A 255 -38.81 10.29 17.76
CA GLU A 255 -39.63 10.14 18.95
C GLU A 255 -39.90 8.65 19.23
N ASP A 256 -39.81 8.31 20.51
CA ASP A 256 -40.28 7.05 21.10
C ASP A 256 -41.80 6.95 20.97
N ASP A 257 -42.30 5.81 20.47
CA ASP A 257 -43.67 5.36 20.73
C ASP A 257 -43.59 3.91 21.26
N ASP A 258 -43.78 3.82 22.58
CA ASP A 258 -44.14 2.63 23.34
C ASP A 258 -45.57 2.16 22.98
N ASP A 259 -45.90 0.97 23.49
CA ASP A 259 -47.24 0.34 23.60
C ASP A 259 -47.71 -0.59 22.45
N PHE A 260 -47.53 -1.90 22.65
CA PHE A 260 -48.70 -2.79 22.84
C PHE A 260 -48.34 -4.17 23.45
N ASP A 261 -48.52 -4.26 24.77
CA ASP A 261 -49.16 -5.32 25.59
C ASP A 261 -49.39 -6.75 25.03
N ASP A 262 -48.80 -7.69 25.78
CA ASP A 262 -49.44 -8.77 26.57
C ASP A 262 -50.19 -9.97 25.93
N GLU A 263 -49.60 -11.15 26.21
CA GLU A 263 -50.18 -12.27 26.98
C GLU A 263 -50.84 -13.46 26.25
N TYR A 264 -50.73 -14.61 26.94
CA TYR A 264 -51.30 -15.96 26.77
C TYR A 264 -50.52 -16.92 25.83
N ASP A 265 -50.17 -18.15 26.22
CA ASP A 265 -50.42 -18.95 27.43
C ASP A 265 -49.47 -20.16 27.43
N ASP A 266 -49.28 -20.70 28.64
CA ASP A 266 -48.70 -22.01 28.96
C ASP A 266 -49.42 -23.18 28.26
N ASP A 267 -48.69 -24.25 27.93
CA ASP A 267 -48.93 -25.60 28.46
C ASP A 267 -48.12 -26.69 27.70
N ASP A 268 -47.39 -27.48 28.51
CA ASP A 268 -47.15 -28.92 28.45
C ASP A 268 -46.93 -29.64 27.11
N ASP A 269 -45.78 -30.32 26.99
CA ASP A 269 -45.79 -31.79 27.00
C ASP A 269 -44.37 -32.37 27.15
N GLU A 270 -44.07 -32.88 28.34
CA GLU A 270 -43.14 -33.98 28.57
C GLU A 270 -43.74 -35.27 27.98
N VAL A 271 -43.04 -35.93 27.05
CA VAL A 271 -43.17 -37.39 26.91
C VAL A 271 -41.81 -38.01 26.62
N ALA A 272 -41.36 -38.83 27.56
CA ALA A 272 -40.29 -39.80 27.40
C ALA A 272 -40.79 -41.05 26.67
N ASP A 273 -40.01 -41.56 25.72
CA ASP A 273 -39.74 -43.00 25.47
C ASP A 273 -39.02 -43.15 24.12
N ASP A 274 -37.75 -43.59 24.14
CA ASP A 274 -37.27 -44.88 23.58
C ASP A 274 -35.76 -45.06 23.88
#